data_AF-A0A835WQE8-F1
#
_entry.id   AF-A0A835WQE8-F1
#
_cell.length_a   1.000
_cell.length_b   1.000
_cell.length_c   1.000
_cell.angle_alpha   90.00
_cell.angle_beta   90.00
_cell.angle_gamma   90.00
#
_symmetry.space_group_name_H-M   'P 1'
#
loop_
_entity.id
_entity.type
_entity.pdbx_description
1 polymer ?
#
loop_
_entity_poly.entity_id
_entity_poly.type
_entity_poly.pdbx_seq_one_letter_code
_entity_poly.pdbx_strand_id
1 'polypeptide(L)'
;MAKVGTLEVTLTAASFVKDVEFVGVLGVGVGKQDPYAVLVLADQTHRSKTITDGGKEPTWNEVFTFRNVTADQTLKLEFYDENVVFRDVALGSGKVLLTSVLGGPQPVSLDIPLISRKGKARGTVKMAFRFTEGKTATAQAANPYAPLTKSVKPGNWILPTYADTDCWKDYEPGSILGKGTFGTTYSATNKKTGEKVAVKVISKKKLVSAEEIGDVQREVQIMHHLAGHPNVVCLKGVYEDKSNVCLAMEVCSGGELFDAIVKKGHYTEKDAASLIRTIVGVVAHCHNMGVIHRDLKPENFLLSDRSAAAALKATDFGLSSFFQEGQVFTDIVGSAYYVAPEVLKRAYGKEADIWSCGVILYILLCGYPPFHGENEKKIFEAVVTKPVDFTSDPWPSISEAAKDCVRRMLVRDPKRRATATQILQHEWMRENGCAADQPIQLEVLSRMKQFSAMNRLKKEALKLIAKSLPLDEINGMRELFLEIDKDKSGTISVEEFSEALKKKGMQGLTDADVSRMIAEADVNGDGTIDYEEFLAATINRSKLEREELLKQAFAKFDENGDGMITRQELFNALSDPALGVDPKEIDEIIDQVDQDGNGTIEYGEFVAMMRGL
;
A
#
# COMPACT_ATOMS: atom_id res chain seq x y z
N MET A 1 27.20 -12.53 -28.13
CA MET A 1 26.12 -11.73 -28.72
C MET A 1 24.87 -12.60 -28.75
N ALA A 2 23.88 -12.32 -27.91
CA ALA A 2 22.60 -13.03 -27.98
C ALA A 2 21.92 -12.66 -29.30
N LYS A 3 21.41 -13.65 -30.04
CA LYS A 3 20.63 -13.39 -31.26
C LYS A 3 19.34 -12.69 -30.84
N VAL A 4 19.19 -11.42 -31.24
CA VAL A 4 17.98 -10.63 -31.00
C VAL A 4 17.12 -10.71 -32.25
N GLY A 5 15.85 -11.03 -32.10
CA GLY A 5 14.94 -11.15 -33.23
C GLY A 5 13.49 -10.95 -32.86
N THR A 6 12.63 -11.17 -33.84
CA THR A 6 11.18 -11.13 -33.67
C THR A 6 10.66 -12.56 -33.57
N LEU A 7 9.87 -12.85 -32.54
CA LEU A 7 9.21 -14.14 -32.34
C LEU A 7 7.72 -13.99 -32.63
N GLU A 8 7.25 -14.67 -33.68
CA GLU A 8 5.82 -14.88 -33.91
C GLU A 8 5.39 -16.18 -33.23
N VAL A 9 4.28 -16.10 -32.48
CA VAL A 9 3.69 -17.22 -31.77
C VAL A 9 2.25 -17.38 -32.25
N THR A 10 1.94 -18.50 -32.91
CA THR A 10 0.58 -18.83 -33.34
C THR A 10 -0.04 -19.83 -32.37
N LEU A 11 -1.18 -19.46 -31.80
CA LEU A 11 -2.00 -20.35 -30.97
C LEU A 11 -3.10 -20.93 -31.86
N THR A 12 -3.21 -22.27 -31.97
CA THR A 12 -4.07 -22.94 -32.98
C THR A 12 -5.14 -23.88 -32.42
N ALA A 13 -4.85 -24.65 -31.37
CA ALA A 13 -5.83 -25.57 -30.77
C ALA A 13 -5.46 -25.94 -29.33
N ALA A 14 -6.44 -26.04 -28.43
CA ALA A 14 -6.25 -26.56 -27.09
C ALA A 14 -7.25 -27.66 -26.76
N SER A 15 -6.74 -28.77 -26.23
CA SER A 15 -7.58 -29.87 -25.72
C SER A 15 -7.62 -29.81 -24.20
N PHE A 16 -8.75 -29.38 -23.65
CA PHE A 16 -9.01 -29.38 -22.21
C PHE A 16 -9.72 -30.68 -21.78
N VAL A 17 -9.39 -31.20 -20.59
CA VAL A 17 -10.13 -32.34 -20.01
C VAL A 17 -11.53 -31.86 -19.61
N LYS A 18 -12.58 -32.46 -20.20
CA LYS A 18 -13.99 -32.04 -20.08
C LYS A 18 -14.61 -32.15 -18.68
N ASP A 19 -13.95 -32.82 -17.74
CA ASP A 19 -14.55 -33.17 -16.45
C ASP A 19 -14.14 -32.21 -15.33
N VAL A 20 -14.73 -31.01 -15.33
CA VAL A 20 -14.79 -30.18 -14.12
C VAL A 20 -16.26 -29.97 -13.77
N GLU A 21 -16.87 -30.99 -13.16
CA GLU A 21 -18.15 -30.81 -12.46
C GLU A 21 -17.93 -29.91 -11.25
N PHE A 22 -18.44 -28.68 -11.32
CA PHE A 22 -18.63 -27.83 -10.14
C PHE A 22 -20.07 -28.03 -9.63
N VAL A 23 -20.22 -28.79 -8.55
CA VAL A 23 -21.47 -28.79 -7.78
C VAL A 23 -21.33 -27.71 -6.69
N GLY A 24 -21.85 -26.53 -6.98
CA GLY A 24 -21.98 -25.42 -6.03
C GLY A 24 -23.45 -25.08 -5.82
N VAL A 25 -23.86 -24.92 -4.57
CA VAL A 25 -25.22 -24.61 -4.12
C VAL A 25 -25.62 -23.21 -4.58
N LEU A 26 -26.09 -23.09 -5.81
CA LEU A 26 -26.98 -22.06 -6.36
C LEU A 26 -27.48 -22.65 -7.68
N GLY A 27 -28.77 -22.97 -7.73
CA GLY A 27 -29.40 -23.69 -8.84
C GLY A 27 -29.43 -22.91 -10.17
N VAL A 28 -28.27 -22.70 -10.79
CA VAL A 28 -28.14 -22.36 -12.20
C VAL A 28 -26.97 -23.16 -12.75
N GLY A 29 -27.28 -24.30 -13.36
CA GLY A 29 -26.30 -24.99 -14.19
C GLY A 29 -25.93 -24.10 -15.37
N VAL A 30 -24.67 -23.68 -15.46
CA VAL A 30 -24.09 -23.12 -16.69
C VAL A 30 -22.81 -23.88 -16.97
N GLY A 31 -22.97 -25.03 -17.63
CA GLY A 31 -21.88 -25.64 -18.36
C GLY A 31 -21.64 -24.83 -19.63
N LYS A 32 -20.62 -23.97 -19.62
CA LYS A 32 -19.89 -23.41 -20.78
C LYS A 32 -18.68 -22.65 -20.22
N GLN A 33 -17.48 -23.06 -20.61
CA GLN A 33 -16.23 -22.32 -20.32
C GLN A 33 -16.04 -21.28 -21.43
N ASP A 34 -15.68 -20.05 -21.07
CA ASP A 34 -15.32 -18.96 -21.97
C ASP A 34 -13.80 -18.66 -21.81
N PRO A 35 -12.91 -19.52 -22.36
CA PRO A 35 -11.49 -19.42 -22.08
C PRO A 35 -10.79 -18.31 -22.88
N TYR A 36 -9.83 -17.64 -22.24
CA TYR A 36 -8.82 -16.80 -22.91
C TYR A 36 -7.40 -17.09 -22.37
N ALA A 37 -6.39 -16.72 -23.15
CA ALA A 37 -4.97 -16.92 -22.85
C ALA A 37 -4.26 -15.59 -22.62
N VAL A 38 -3.28 -15.59 -21.71
CA VAL A 38 -2.34 -14.51 -21.47
C VAL A 38 -0.94 -15.06 -21.71
N LEU A 39 -0.20 -14.42 -22.62
CA LEU A 39 1.16 -14.76 -23.00
C LEU A 39 2.11 -13.68 -22.48
N VAL A 40 3.10 -14.06 -21.67
CA VAL A 40 4.08 -13.13 -21.10
C VAL A 40 5.49 -13.57 -21.47
N LEU A 41 6.25 -12.69 -22.11
CA LEU A 41 7.65 -12.90 -22.43
C LEU A 41 8.44 -11.63 -22.13
N ALA A 42 9.40 -11.74 -21.20
CA ALA A 42 10.10 -10.58 -20.64
C ALA A 42 9.10 -9.53 -20.10
N ASP A 43 9.13 -8.31 -20.63
CA ASP A 43 8.26 -7.17 -20.30
C ASP A 43 7.01 -7.08 -21.20
N GLN A 44 6.88 -7.95 -22.20
CA GLN A 44 5.78 -7.95 -23.15
C GLN A 44 4.68 -8.93 -22.72
N THR A 45 3.44 -8.44 -22.63
CA THR A 45 2.25 -9.22 -22.32
C THR A 45 1.21 -9.10 -23.44
N HIS A 46 0.66 -10.22 -23.90
CA HIS A 46 -0.45 -10.27 -24.84
C HIS A 46 -1.62 -11.08 -24.28
N ARG A 47 -2.85 -10.62 -24.52
CA ARG A 47 -4.09 -11.34 -24.19
C ARG A 47 -4.76 -11.80 -25.50
N SER A 48 -5.19 -13.05 -25.57
CA SER A 48 -6.00 -13.57 -26.68
C SER A 48 -7.45 -13.08 -26.58
N LYS A 49 -8.23 -13.30 -27.64
CA LYS A 49 -9.69 -13.25 -27.55
C LYS A 49 -10.20 -14.37 -26.66
N THR A 50 -11.33 -14.10 -26.01
CA THR A 50 -12.15 -15.10 -25.32
C THR A 50 -12.89 -15.94 -26.36
N ILE A 51 -12.85 -17.28 -26.22
CA ILE A 51 -13.57 -18.19 -27.11
C ILE A 51 -14.93 -18.51 -26.50
N THR A 52 -16.02 -18.19 -27.21
CA THR A 52 -17.40 -18.37 -26.73
C THR A 52 -18.17 -19.49 -27.45
N ASP A 53 -17.46 -20.38 -28.15
CA ASP A 53 -18.01 -21.40 -29.08
C ASP A 53 -18.58 -22.67 -28.40
N GLY A 54 -19.49 -22.47 -27.44
CA GLY A 54 -20.60 -23.39 -27.15
C GLY A 54 -20.32 -24.89 -26.93
N GLY A 55 -19.12 -25.29 -26.50
CA GLY A 55 -18.77 -26.69 -26.19
C GLY A 55 -18.05 -27.49 -27.29
N LYS A 56 -17.56 -26.83 -28.35
CA LYS A 56 -16.56 -27.43 -29.27
C LYS A 56 -15.14 -27.21 -28.73
N GLU A 57 -14.16 -27.98 -29.21
CA GLU A 57 -12.75 -27.78 -28.85
C GLU A 57 -12.35 -26.32 -29.13
N PRO A 58 -11.94 -25.53 -28.12
CA PRO A 58 -11.59 -24.13 -28.31
C PRO A 58 -10.35 -24.03 -29.22
N THR A 59 -10.52 -23.36 -30.35
CA THR A 59 -9.45 -23.08 -31.31
C THR A 59 -9.16 -21.59 -31.32
N TRP A 60 -8.00 -21.20 -30.78
CA TRP A 60 -7.42 -19.91 -31.09
C TRP A 60 -6.85 -19.98 -32.51
N ASN A 61 -6.87 -18.90 -33.26
CA ASN A 61 -6.14 -18.79 -34.54
C ASN A 61 -5.51 -17.39 -34.59
N GLU A 62 -4.76 -17.06 -33.53
CA GLU A 62 -4.17 -15.74 -33.33
C GLU A 62 -2.65 -15.82 -33.34
N VAL A 63 -2.03 -14.81 -33.96
CA VAL A 63 -0.58 -14.64 -34.05
C VAL A 63 -0.17 -13.50 -33.14
N PHE A 64 0.70 -13.78 -32.16
CA PHE A 64 1.29 -12.80 -31.26
C PHE A 64 2.72 -12.53 -31.67
N THR A 65 3.13 -11.26 -31.71
CA THR A 65 4.47 -10.85 -32.16
C THR A 65 5.24 -10.23 -31.01
N PHE A 66 6.32 -10.90 -30.59
CA PHE A 66 7.23 -10.41 -29.57
C PHE A 66 8.50 -9.86 -30.23
N ARG A 67 8.94 -8.68 -29.82
CA ARG A 67 10.13 -8.01 -30.37
C ARG A 67 11.28 -8.03 -29.38
N ASN A 68 12.51 -7.87 -29.88
CA ASN A 68 13.72 -7.83 -29.06
C ASN A 68 13.92 -9.07 -28.16
N VAL A 69 13.52 -10.23 -28.66
CA VAL A 69 13.53 -11.48 -27.91
C VAL A 69 14.92 -12.10 -27.90
N THR A 70 15.36 -12.60 -26.74
CA THR A 70 16.62 -13.35 -26.58
C THR A 70 16.37 -14.81 -26.22
N ALA A 71 17.32 -15.68 -26.57
CA ALA A 71 17.13 -17.13 -26.46
C ALA A 71 17.00 -17.68 -25.04
N ASP A 72 17.51 -16.96 -24.05
CA ASP A 72 17.48 -17.31 -22.62
C ASP A 72 16.14 -16.98 -21.94
N GLN A 73 15.23 -16.30 -22.62
CA GLN A 73 13.94 -15.92 -22.06
C GLN A 73 12.95 -17.11 -22.03
N THR A 74 11.98 -17.04 -21.12
CA THR A 74 10.91 -18.03 -20.98
C THR A 74 9.57 -17.39 -21.29
N LEU A 75 8.84 -17.95 -22.26
CA LEU A 75 7.46 -17.60 -22.52
C LEU A 75 6.57 -18.27 -21.47
N LYS A 76 5.82 -17.47 -20.72
CA LYS A 76 4.81 -17.94 -19.77
C LYS A 76 3.43 -17.84 -20.42
N LEU A 77 2.60 -18.85 -20.15
CA LEU A 77 1.25 -18.99 -20.67
C LEU A 77 0.30 -19.18 -19.48
N GLU A 78 -0.74 -18.38 -19.41
CA GLU A 78 -1.79 -18.50 -18.39
C GLU A 78 -3.16 -18.51 -19.05
N PHE A 79 -4.02 -19.46 -18.67
CA PHE A 79 -5.36 -19.61 -19.21
C PHE A 79 -6.38 -19.35 -18.13
N TYR A 80 -7.44 -18.62 -18.49
CA TYR A 80 -8.48 -18.20 -17.59
C TYR A 80 -9.85 -18.46 -18.20
N ASP A 81 -10.81 -18.76 -17.34
CA ASP A 81 -12.24 -18.75 -17.65
C ASP A 81 -12.81 -17.40 -17.20
N GLU A 82 -13.37 -16.65 -18.14
CA GLU A 82 -13.92 -15.31 -17.89
C GLU A 82 -15.21 -15.44 -17.05
N ASN A 83 -15.17 -14.98 -15.80
CA ASN A 83 -16.35 -15.00 -14.92
C ASN A 83 -16.76 -13.57 -14.56
N VAL A 84 -17.98 -13.21 -14.96
CA VAL A 84 -18.49 -11.83 -14.91
C VAL A 84 -18.62 -11.28 -13.49
N VAL A 85 -18.62 -12.13 -12.44
CA VAL A 85 -19.12 -11.68 -11.13
C VAL A 85 -18.06 -11.50 -10.03
N PHE A 86 -16.99 -12.31 -9.90
CA PHE A 86 -16.12 -12.16 -8.70
C PHE A 86 -14.62 -12.51 -8.81
N ARG A 87 -14.11 -13.04 -9.93
CA ARG A 87 -12.68 -13.20 -10.31
C ARG A 87 -12.58 -14.21 -11.45
N ASP A 88 -11.67 -13.99 -12.38
CA ASP A 88 -11.35 -14.97 -13.43
C ASP A 88 -10.81 -16.27 -12.81
N VAL A 89 -11.31 -17.41 -13.28
CA VAL A 89 -10.90 -18.71 -12.76
C VAL A 89 -9.71 -19.22 -13.57
N ALA A 90 -8.56 -19.43 -12.92
CA ALA A 90 -7.38 -19.95 -13.59
C ALA A 90 -7.60 -21.42 -14.03
N LEU A 91 -7.55 -21.66 -15.34
CA LEU A 91 -7.70 -22.98 -15.97
C LEU A 91 -6.39 -23.77 -15.96
N GLY A 92 -5.26 -23.09 -16.11
CA GLY A 92 -3.92 -23.70 -16.06
C GLY A 92 -2.84 -22.78 -16.60
N SER A 93 -1.59 -23.19 -16.44
CA SER A 93 -0.43 -22.48 -16.97
C SER A 93 0.57 -23.41 -17.64
N GLY A 94 1.39 -22.84 -18.52
CA GLY A 94 2.48 -23.48 -19.24
C GLY A 94 3.70 -22.57 -19.34
N LYS A 95 4.87 -23.16 -19.55
CA LYS A 95 6.13 -22.41 -19.75
C LYS A 95 6.92 -23.02 -20.90
N VAL A 96 7.51 -22.17 -21.73
CA VAL A 96 8.38 -22.57 -22.84
C VAL A 96 9.68 -21.78 -22.76
N LEU A 97 10.79 -22.46 -22.49
CA LEU A 97 12.12 -21.85 -22.58
C LEU A 97 12.49 -21.67 -24.05
N LEU A 98 12.83 -20.45 -24.47
CA LEU A 98 12.98 -20.17 -25.90
C LEU A 98 14.16 -20.90 -26.56
N THR A 99 15.20 -21.26 -25.80
CA THR A 99 16.28 -22.12 -26.32
C THR A 99 15.76 -23.42 -26.92
N SER A 100 14.61 -23.93 -26.46
CA SER A 100 13.99 -25.16 -26.98
C SER A 100 13.29 -25.00 -28.34
N VAL A 101 12.99 -23.77 -28.79
CA VAL A 101 12.26 -23.49 -30.05
C VAL A 101 13.08 -22.72 -31.08
N LEU A 102 14.27 -22.24 -30.71
CA LEU A 102 15.12 -21.41 -31.58
C LEU A 102 16.17 -22.19 -32.39
N GLY A 103 16.35 -23.49 -32.12
CA GLY A 103 17.40 -24.33 -32.70
C GLY A 103 17.00 -25.24 -33.88
N GLY A 104 15.74 -25.21 -34.33
CA GLY A 104 15.20 -26.13 -35.34
C GLY A 104 14.60 -25.46 -36.60
N PRO A 105 14.25 -26.24 -37.64
CA PRO A 105 13.56 -25.73 -38.82
C PRO A 105 12.24 -25.05 -38.42
N GLN A 106 12.03 -23.83 -38.89
CA GLN A 106 10.87 -22.99 -38.54
C GLN A 106 9.71 -23.21 -39.53
N PRO A 107 8.44 -23.16 -39.09
CA PRO A 107 8.00 -22.96 -37.71
C PRO A 107 8.16 -24.21 -36.84
N VAL A 108 8.53 -24.03 -35.57
CA VAL A 108 8.59 -25.13 -34.59
C VAL A 108 7.23 -25.24 -33.92
N SER A 109 6.62 -26.43 -33.96
CA SER A 109 5.34 -26.71 -33.28
C SER A 109 5.56 -27.51 -32.00
N LEU A 110 4.97 -27.07 -30.89
CA LEU A 110 5.01 -27.75 -29.60
C LEU A 110 3.60 -27.95 -29.04
N ASP A 111 3.40 -29.09 -28.38
CA ASP A 111 2.26 -29.36 -27.52
C ASP A 111 2.65 -29.00 -26.08
N ILE A 112 2.09 -27.93 -25.54
CA ILE A 112 2.40 -27.43 -24.21
C ILE A 112 1.42 -28.02 -23.20
N PRO A 113 1.89 -28.81 -22.21
CA PRO A 113 1.01 -29.32 -21.17
C PRO A 113 0.51 -28.19 -20.28
N LEU A 114 -0.79 -28.15 -20.05
CA LEU A 114 -1.42 -27.25 -19.10
C LEU A 114 -1.47 -27.90 -17.73
N ILE A 115 -0.93 -27.19 -16.75
CA ILE A 115 -0.89 -27.66 -15.38
C ILE A 115 -1.79 -26.73 -14.55
N SER A 116 -2.71 -27.32 -13.77
CA SER A 116 -3.50 -26.55 -12.80
C SER A 116 -2.64 -26.08 -11.63
N ARG A 117 -3.16 -25.14 -10.84
CA ARG A 117 -2.51 -24.67 -9.60
C ARG A 117 -2.15 -25.79 -8.61
N LYS A 118 -2.83 -26.94 -8.66
CA LYS A 118 -2.57 -28.13 -7.83
C LYS A 118 -1.63 -29.16 -8.49
N GLY A 119 -0.93 -28.79 -9.57
CA GLY A 119 0.00 -29.69 -10.27
C GLY A 119 -0.64 -30.74 -11.18
N LYS A 120 -1.98 -30.81 -11.25
CA LYS A 120 -2.69 -31.78 -12.10
C LYS A 120 -2.70 -31.33 -13.56
N ALA A 121 -2.38 -32.23 -14.48
CA ALA A 121 -2.52 -32.02 -15.93
C ALA A 121 -3.99 -31.74 -16.29
N ARG A 122 -4.23 -30.65 -17.04
CA ARG A 122 -5.56 -30.16 -17.44
C ARG A 122 -5.81 -30.23 -18.94
N GLY A 123 -4.77 -30.45 -19.73
CA GLY A 123 -4.86 -30.47 -21.18
C GLY A 123 -3.53 -30.19 -21.84
N THR A 124 -3.57 -29.99 -23.16
CA THR A 124 -2.43 -29.54 -23.96
C THR A 124 -2.86 -28.43 -24.91
N VAL A 125 -1.92 -27.55 -25.23
CA VAL A 125 -2.11 -26.42 -26.14
C VAL A 125 -1.08 -26.51 -27.26
N LYS A 126 -1.55 -26.45 -28.50
CA LYS A 126 -0.70 -26.45 -29.68
C LYS A 126 -0.26 -25.03 -30.02
N MET A 127 1.05 -24.83 -30.04
CA MET A 127 1.68 -23.56 -30.37
C MET A 127 2.69 -23.73 -31.49
N ALA A 128 2.69 -22.81 -32.46
CA ALA A 128 3.72 -22.72 -33.48
C ALA A 128 4.55 -21.46 -33.28
N PHE A 129 5.87 -21.62 -33.31
CA PHE A 129 6.85 -20.56 -33.13
C PHE A 129 7.55 -20.30 -34.45
N ARG A 130 7.63 -19.04 -34.87
CA ARG A 130 8.48 -18.60 -35.97
C ARG A 130 9.40 -17.50 -35.48
N PHE A 131 10.68 -17.79 -35.42
CA PHE A 131 11.70 -16.77 -35.13
C PHE A 131 12.27 -16.20 -36.42
N THR A 132 12.28 -14.87 -36.52
CA THR A 132 12.90 -14.14 -37.62
C THR A 132 14.06 -13.31 -37.07
N GLU A 133 15.28 -13.58 -37.56
CA GLU A 133 16.45 -12.78 -37.23
C GLU A 133 16.27 -11.36 -37.80
N GLY A 134 16.38 -10.35 -36.93
CA GLY A 134 16.36 -8.95 -37.36
C GLY A 134 17.69 -8.56 -38.01
N LYS A 135 17.65 -7.87 -39.15
CA LYS A 135 18.83 -7.12 -39.62
C LYS A 135 19.18 -6.09 -38.55
N THR A 136 20.45 -5.99 -38.20
CA THR A 136 21.00 -5.02 -37.25
C THR A 136 20.47 -3.62 -37.54
N ALA A 137 19.46 -3.20 -36.79
CA ALA A 137 18.96 -1.85 -36.82
C ALA A 137 19.98 -0.97 -36.10
N THR A 138 20.50 0.02 -36.83
CA THR A 138 21.30 1.13 -36.34
C THR A 138 20.67 1.75 -35.11
N ALA A 139 21.52 2.04 -34.12
CA ALA A 139 21.23 2.66 -32.83
C ALA A 139 20.00 3.58 -32.83
N GLN A 140 18.90 3.08 -32.27
CA GLN A 140 17.86 3.91 -31.66
C GLN A 140 18.25 4.19 -30.22
N ALA A 141 18.03 5.44 -29.81
CA ALA A 141 18.54 6.05 -28.59
C ALA A 141 18.38 5.15 -27.36
N ALA A 142 19.50 5.00 -26.63
CA ALA A 142 19.56 4.31 -25.36
C ALA A 142 18.50 4.88 -24.42
N ASN A 143 17.82 3.98 -23.68
CA ASN A 143 17.09 4.34 -22.48
C ASN A 143 18.03 5.13 -21.55
N PRO A 144 17.77 6.41 -21.25
CA PRO A 144 18.63 7.20 -20.38
C PRO A 144 18.64 6.72 -18.91
N TYR A 145 17.81 5.73 -18.57
CA TYR A 145 17.67 5.15 -17.23
C TYR A 145 18.09 3.68 -17.14
N ALA A 146 18.86 3.16 -18.10
CA ALA A 146 19.54 1.88 -17.89
C ALA A 146 20.57 2.03 -16.74
N PRO A 147 20.62 1.09 -15.78
CA PRO A 147 21.59 1.17 -14.68
C PRO A 147 23.00 1.35 -15.24
N LEU A 148 23.70 2.39 -14.80
CA LEU A 148 25.10 2.63 -15.15
C LEU A 148 25.96 1.49 -14.57
N THR A 149 26.18 0.44 -15.33
CA THR A 149 27.12 -0.62 -14.95
C THR A 149 28.54 -0.18 -15.29
N LYS A 150 29.20 0.52 -14.36
CA LYS A 150 30.66 0.41 -14.21
C LYS A 150 30.92 -0.57 -13.08
N SER A 151 31.60 -1.67 -13.42
CA SER A 151 31.82 -2.82 -12.57
C SER A 151 32.66 -2.49 -11.33
N VAL A 152 32.06 -2.64 -10.16
CA VAL A 152 32.76 -2.93 -8.89
C VAL A 152 32.24 -4.28 -8.40
N LYS A 153 33.14 -5.21 -8.08
CA LYS A 153 32.81 -6.55 -7.53
C LYS A 153 32.57 -6.46 -6.01
N PRO A 154 31.85 -7.42 -5.39
CA PRO A 154 30.60 -7.14 -4.70
C PRO A 154 30.72 -7.06 -3.17
N GLY A 155 30.22 -5.98 -2.58
CA GLY A 155 29.44 -6.09 -1.36
C GLY A 155 27.96 -6.13 -1.73
N ASN A 156 27.12 -6.74 -0.90
CA ASN A 156 25.66 -6.81 -1.07
C ASN A 156 25.04 -5.42 -0.80
N TRP A 157 25.38 -4.45 -1.65
CA TRP A 157 24.95 -3.06 -1.55
C TRP A 157 23.71 -2.84 -2.40
N ILE A 158 22.64 -2.38 -1.77
CA ILE A 158 21.35 -2.00 -2.37
C ILE A 158 21.54 -0.77 -3.24
N LEU A 159 22.37 0.19 -2.79
CA LEU A 159 22.67 1.42 -3.49
C LEU A 159 24.20 1.57 -3.64
N PRO A 160 24.82 0.88 -4.61
CA PRO A 160 26.29 0.85 -4.75
C PRO A 160 26.97 2.23 -4.79
N THR A 161 26.26 3.27 -5.24
CA THR A 161 26.72 4.67 -5.26
C THR A 161 26.97 5.25 -3.85
N TYR A 162 26.24 4.78 -2.83
CA TYR A 162 26.30 5.27 -1.45
C TYR A 162 26.89 4.24 -0.48
N ALA A 163 27.48 3.16 -1.00
CA ALA A 163 28.04 2.07 -0.23
C ALA A 163 29.16 2.52 0.73
N ASP A 164 29.25 1.82 1.87
CA ASP A 164 30.26 2.03 2.93
C ASP A 164 30.26 3.45 3.52
N THR A 165 29.08 4.07 3.58
CA THR A 165 28.87 5.39 4.18
C THR A 165 27.97 5.29 5.40
N ASP A 166 28.39 5.93 6.50
CA ASP A 166 27.66 5.93 7.77
C ASP A 166 27.11 7.34 8.01
N CYS A 167 25.78 7.46 8.02
CA CYS A 167 25.11 8.75 8.20
C CYS A 167 25.45 9.38 9.57
N TRP A 168 25.71 8.58 10.60
CA TRP A 168 25.97 9.07 11.96
C TRP A 168 27.36 9.68 12.14
N LYS A 169 28.22 9.58 11.11
CA LYS A 169 29.44 10.40 11.05
C LYS A 169 29.11 11.86 10.82
N ASP A 170 28.15 12.14 9.94
CA ASP A 170 27.75 13.51 9.56
C ASP A 170 26.63 14.08 10.45
N TYR A 171 25.79 13.22 11.03
CA TYR A 171 24.63 13.61 11.82
C TYR A 171 24.69 13.12 13.26
N GLU A 172 24.22 13.95 14.20
CA GLU A 172 24.00 13.58 15.59
C GLU A 172 22.52 13.16 15.77
N PRO A 173 22.25 11.90 16.17
CA PRO A 173 20.89 11.40 16.34
C PRO A 173 20.16 12.07 17.51
N GLY A 174 18.87 12.31 17.33
CA GLY A 174 17.94 12.81 18.34
C GLY A 174 16.79 11.83 18.59
N SER A 175 15.64 12.36 18.96
CA SER A 175 14.44 11.56 19.24
C SER A 175 13.86 10.90 17.99
N ILE A 176 13.08 9.84 18.18
CA ILE A 176 12.28 9.22 17.12
C ILE A 176 11.16 10.19 16.74
N LEU A 177 11.00 10.46 15.45
CA LEU A 177 9.91 11.26 14.89
C LEU A 177 8.76 10.39 14.39
N GLY A 178 9.06 9.17 13.95
CA GLY A 178 8.04 8.23 13.49
C GLY A 178 8.63 6.86 13.14
N LYS A 179 7.79 5.82 13.19
CA LYS A 179 8.12 4.47 12.73
C LYS A 179 7.19 4.12 11.58
N GLY A 180 7.75 3.74 10.44
CA GLY A 180 7.00 3.26 9.27
C GLY A 180 7.38 1.83 8.92
N THR A 181 6.67 1.25 7.95
CA THR A 181 6.78 -0.16 7.53
C THR A 181 8.22 -0.60 7.28
N PHE A 182 9.06 0.23 6.69
CA PHE A 182 10.42 -0.16 6.29
C PHE A 182 11.53 0.44 7.17
N GLY A 183 11.20 1.34 8.10
CA GLY A 183 12.24 2.05 8.84
C GLY A 183 11.77 3.04 9.90
N THR A 184 12.71 3.47 10.72
CA THR A 184 12.48 4.46 11.79
C THR A 184 13.05 5.80 11.36
N THR A 185 12.25 6.86 11.50
CA THR A 185 12.69 8.24 11.24
C THR A 185 13.11 8.89 12.54
N TYR A 186 14.36 9.37 12.58
CA TYR A 186 14.93 10.09 13.70
C TYR A 186 15.05 11.58 13.38
N SER A 187 14.81 12.44 14.35
CA SER A 187 15.36 13.79 14.32
C SER A 187 16.88 13.65 14.37
N ALA A 188 17.60 14.47 13.63
CA ALA A 188 19.05 14.55 13.76
C ALA A 188 19.55 15.96 13.48
N THR A 189 20.77 16.26 13.90
CA THR A 189 21.43 17.54 13.67
C THR A 189 22.69 17.32 12.84
N ASN A 190 22.84 18.05 11.73
CA ASN A 190 24.06 18.02 10.95
C ASN A 190 25.21 18.60 11.79
N LYS A 191 26.27 17.82 12.03
CA LYS A 191 27.37 18.22 12.92
C LYS A 191 28.20 19.39 12.40
N LYS A 192 28.21 19.62 11.09
CA LYS A 192 28.98 20.70 10.46
C LYS A 192 28.20 22.01 10.42
N THR A 193 26.91 21.94 10.09
CA THR A 193 26.08 23.14 9.87
C THR A 193 25.17 23.49 11.05
N GLY A 194 24.96 22.56 11.99
CA GLY A 194 23.97 22.70 13.06
C GLY A 194 22.52 22.58 12.57
N GLU A 195 22.32 22.25 11.28
CA GLU A 195 21.00 22.19 10.68
C GLU A 195 20.22 20.94 11.15
N LYS A 196 18.95 21.11 11.50
CA LYS A 196 18.07 19.98 11.82
C LYS A 196 17.61 19.24 10.56
N VAL A 197 17.59 17.92 10.63
CA VAL A 197 17.18 17.00 9.55
C VAL A 197 16.32 15.87 10.11
N ALA A 198 15.60 15.17 9.24
CA ALA A 198 14.97 13.90 9.55
C ALA A 198 15.74 12.78 8.85
N VAL A 199 16.20 11.77 9.59
CA VAL A 199 16.95 10.63 9.03
C VAL A 199 16.08 9.39 9.12
N LYS A 200 15.56 8.92 7.97
CA LYS A 200 14.85 7.64 7.85
C LYS A 200 15.88 6.52 7.73
N VAL A 201 15.90 5.61 8.70
CA VAL A 201 16.81 4.47 8.77
C VAL A 201 16.05 3.22 8.38
N ILE A 202 16.40 2.65 7.23
CA ILE A 202 15.82 1.43 6.67
C ILE A 202 16.80 0.29 6.95
N SER A 203 16.38 -0.66 7.78
CA SER A 203 17.20 -1.83 8.08
C SER A 203 17.23 -2.77 6.90
N LYS A 204 18.43 -3.14 6.43
CA LYS A 204 18.58 -4.12 5.33
C LYS A 204 18.04 -5.49 5.70
N LYS A 205 17.96 -5.80 7.00
CA LYS A 205 17.36 -7.06 7.48
C LYS A 205 15.87 -7.16 7.16
N LYS A 206 15.17 -6.02 7.08
CA LYS A 206 13.75 -5.95 6.72
C LYS A 206 13.50 -6.09 5.20
N LEU A 207 14.56 -6.12 4.38
CA LEU A 207 14.47 -6.16 2.92
C LEU A 207 14.79 -7.59 2.45
N VAL A 208 13.82 -8.48 2.59
CA VAL A 208 13.98 -9.93 2.40
C VAL A 208 13.74 -10.39 0.97
N SER A 209 13.06 -9.55 0.17
CA SER A 209 12.72 -9.81 -1.23
C SER A 209 13.42 -8.85 -2.18
N ALA A 210 13.62 -9.31 -3.43
CA ALA A 210 14.12 -8.43 -4.50
C ALA A 210 13.17 -7.28 -4.82
N GLU A 211 11.88 -7.43 -4.50
CA GLU A 211 10.86 -6.41 -4.67
C GLU A 211 11.08 -5.25 -3.69
N GLU A 212 11.25 -5.54 -2.39
CA GLU A 212 11.51 -4.56 -1.33
C GLU A 212 12.86 -3.85 -1.52
N ILE A 213 13.90 -4.59 -1.93
CA ILE A 213 15.19 -3.98 -2.32
C ILE A 213 14.97 -3.01 -3.49
N GLY A 214 14.15 -3.42 -4.46
CA GLY A 214 13.75 -2.58 -5.57
C GLY A 214 12.93 -1.36 -5.15
N ASP A 215 12.08 -1.47 -4.13
CA ASP A 215 11.30 -0.35 -3.58
C ASP A 215 12.21 0.71 -2.97
N VAL A 216 13.21 0.33 -2.17
CA VAL A 216 14.17 1.30 -1.60
C VAL A 216 14.99 1.99 -2.69
N GLN A 217 15.42 1.23 -3.71
CA GLN A 217 16.10 1.81 -4.87
C GLN A 217 15.21 2.79 -5.62
N ARG A 218 13.93 2.43 -5.84
CA ARG A 218 12.94 3.30 -6.49
C ARG A 218 12.64 4.53 -5.66
N GLU A 219 12.47 4.42 -4.34
CA GLU A 219 12.19 5.53 -3.44
C GLU A 219 13.31 6.58 -3.56
N VAL A 220 14.58 6.17 -3.46
CA VAL A 220 15.73 7.08 -3.62
C VAL A 220 15.76 7.72 -5.01
N GLN A 221 15.50 6.95 -6.06
CA GLN A 221 15.48 7.47 -7.44
C GLN A 221 14.35 8.49 -7.63
N ILE A 222 13.16 8.20 -7.13
CA ILE A 222 11.98 9.09 -7.21
C ILE A 222 12.24 10.37 -6.43
N MET A 223 12.75 10.28 -5.20
CA MET A 223 13.06 11.45 -4.39
C MET A 223 14.12 12.35 -5.05
N HIS A 224 15.15 11.78 -5.69
CA HIS A 224 16.08 12.57 -6.50
C HIS A 224 15.45 13.16 -7.76
N HIS A 225 14.57 12.40 -8.43
CA HIS A 225 13.90 12.84 -9.66
C HIS A 225 12.91 13.97 -9.43
N LEU A 226 12.25 13.99 -8.27
CA LEU A 226 11.30 15.03 -7.84
C LEU A 226 11.97 16.16 -7.04
N ALA A 227 13.29 16.11 -6.85
CA ALA A 227 14.02 17.08 -6.05
C ALA A 227 13.87 18.51 -6.61
N GLY A 228 13.77 19.49 -5.72
CA GLY A 228 13.62 20.90 -6.07
C GLY A 228 12.17 21.39 -6.15
N HIS A 229 11.18 20.51 -6.09
CA HIS A 229 9.78 20.94 -5.95
C HIS A 229 9.53 21.48 -4.53
N PRO A 230 8.95 22.69 -4.36
CA PRO A 230 8.81 23.32 -3.05
C PRO A 230 7.91 22.55 -2.08
N ASN A 231 6.97 21.75 -2.59
CA ASN A 231 6.03 20.95 -1.81
C ASN A 231 6.37 19.45 -1.73
N VAL A 232 7.58 19.05 -2.13
CA VAL A 232 8.09 17.67 -1.94
C VAL A 232 9.26 17.73 -0.96
N VAL A 233 9.34 16.75 -0.06
CA VAL A 233 10.44 16.67 0.90
C VAL A 233 11.78 16.55 0.18
N CYS A 234 12.73 17.39 0.53
CA CYS A 234 14.06 17.39 -0.06
C CYS A 234 14.95 16.30 0.57
N LEU A 235 15.49 15.42 -0.27
CA LEU A 235 16.52 14.46 0.09
C LEU A 235 17.89 15.16 0.14
N LYS A 236 18.44 15.30 1.36
CA LYS A 236 19.72 15.98 1.63
C LYS A 236 20.93 15.05 1.54
N GLY A 237 20.73 13.77 1.79
CA GLY A 237 21.79 12.78 1.71
C GLY A 237 21.26 11.36 1.74
N VAL A 238 22.01 10.46 1.12
CA VAL A 238 21.75 9.03 1.10
C VAL A 238 23.00 8.33 1.54
N TYR A 239 22.84 7.38 2.46
CA TYR A 239 23.93 6.63 3.04
C TYR A 239 23.57 5.16 3.04
N GLU A 240 24.57 4.31 2.89
CA GLU A 240 24.39 2.88 2.99
C GLU A 240 25.58 2.26 3.74
N ASP A 241 25.32 1.79 4.95
CA ASP A 241 26.27 1.02 5.74
C ASP A 241 25.98 -0.49 5.58
N LYS A 242 26.72 -1.35 6.31
CA LYS A 242 26.57 -2.80 6.18
C LYS A 242 25.18 -3.33 6.58
N SER A 243 24.48 -2.59 7.42
CA SER A 243 23.22 -2.98 8.07
C SER A 243 22.03 -2.13 7.65
N ASN A 244 22.23 -0.89 7.20
CA ASN A 244 21.16 0.09 6.97
C ASN A 244 21.33 0.89 5.68
N VAL A 245 20.21 1.34 5.15
CA VAL A 245 20.10 2.48 4.21
C VAL A 245 19.53 3.66 4.98
N CYS A 246 20.20 4.82 4.95
CA CYS A 246 19.76 6.01 5.68
C CYS A 246 19.48 7.15 4.71
N LEU A 247 18.26 7.68 4.77
CA LEU A 247 17.80 8.81 3.96
C LEU A 247 17.73 10.05 4.85
N ALA A 248 18.69 10.96 4.70
CA ALA A 248 18.69 12.24 5.40
C ALA A 248 17.86 13.24 4.58
N MET A 249 16.81 13.78 5.18
CA MET A 249 15.78 14.61 4.55
C MET A 249 15.63 15.94 5.27
N GLU A 250 15.03 16.93 4.62
CA GLU A 250 14.56 18.13 5.34
C GLU A 250 13.56 17.75 6.45
N VAL A 251 13.68 18.41 7.60
CA VAL A 251 12.76 18.19 8.72
C VAL A 251 11.49 19.01 8.53
N CYS A 252 10.33 18.37 8.66
CA CYS A 252 9.03 19.05 8.70
C CYS A 252 8.55 19.09 10.16
N SER A 253 8.59 20.27 10.77
CA SER A 253 8.35 20.46 12.22
C SER A 253 6.99 21.08 12.56
N GLY A 254 6.19 21.37 11.53
CA GLY A 254 4.86 21.97 11.66
C GLY A 254 3.74 20.99 12.02
N GLY A 255 4.01 19.69 11.95
CA GLY A 255 3.04 18.62 12.23
C GLY A 255 2.20 18.25 11.01
N GLU A 256 1.14 17.48 11.26
CA GLU A 256 0.26 16.94 10.22
C GLU A 256 -0.75 17.96 9.69
N LEU A 257 -1.26 17.70 8.48
CA LEU A 257 -2.20 18.57 7.77
C LEU A 257 -3.46 18.91 8.59
N PHE A 258 -4.13 17.92 9.17
CA PHE A 258 -5.39 18.15 9.90
C PHE A 258 -5.19 18.90 11.21
N ASP A 259 -4.11 18.61 11.94
CA ASP A 259 -3.77 19.33 13.18
C ASP A 259 -3.58 20.84 12.92
N ALA A 260 -2.97 21.18 11.79
CA ALA A 260 -2.76 22.57 11.39
C ALA A 260 -4.08 23.29 11.06
N ILE A 261 -4.99 22.60 10.36
CA ILE A 261 -6.32 23.13 10.03
C ILE A 261 -7.10 23.43 11.31
N VAL A 262 -7.11 22.48 12.23
CA VAL A 262 -7.77 22.62 13.54
C VAL A 262 -7.20 23.80 14.33
N LYS A 263 -5.87 23.94 14.40
CA LYS A 263 -5.21 25.03 15.14
C LYS A 263 -5.52 26.43 14.61
N LYS A 264 -5.84 26.57 13.33
CA LYS A 264 -6.20 27.86 12.71
C LYS A 264 -7.52 28.42 13.26
N GLY A 265 -8.42 27.56 13.76
CA GLY A 265 -9.70 27.92 14.39
C GLY A 265 -10.77 28.48 13.44
N HIS A 266 -10.37 29.05 12.31
CA HIS A 266 -11.24 29.47 11.21
C HIS A 266 -10.79 28.79 9.93
N TYR A 267 -11.72 28.20 9.20
CA TYR A 267 -11.43 27.41 8.01
C TYR A 267 -12.55 27.60 6.99
N THR A 268 -12.20 27.84 5.73
CA THR A 268 -13.14 28.17 4.64
C THR A 268 -12.97 27.21 3.46
N GLU A 269 -13.90 27.21 2.52
CA GLU A 269 -13.71 26.50 1.24
C GLU A 269 -12.47 27.00 0.50
N LYS A 270 -12.15 28.29 0.61
CA LYS A 270 -10.94 28.88 0.05
C LYS A 270 -9.67 28.32 0.68
N ASP A 271 -9.68 28.06 1.99
CA ASP A 271 -8.57 27.38 2.67
C ASP A 271 -8.44 25.93 2.20
N ALA A 272 -9.56 25.20 2.11
CA ALA A 272 -9.59 23.84 1.58
C ALA A 272 -9.05 23.77 0.15
N ALA A 273 -9.52 24.68 -0.72
CA ALA A 273 -9.07 24.84 -2.09
C ALA A 273 -7.57 25.13 -2.17
N SER A 274 -7.02 25.94 -1.26
CA SER A 274 -5.58 26.23 -1.22
C SER A 274 -4.74 25.01 -0.87
N LEU A 275 -5.16 24.26 0.15
CA LEU A 275 -4.45 23.05 0.60
C LEU A 275 -4.51 21.96 -0.46
N ILE A 276 -5.70 21.64 -0.96
CA ILE A 276 -5.86 20.61 -1.98
C ILE A 276 -5.23 21.01 -3.31
N ARG A 277 -5.22 22.31 -3.69
CA ARG A 277 -4.48 22.78 -4.88
C ARG A 277 -2.98 22.48 -4.73
N THR A 278 -2.43 22.65 -3.54
CA THR A 278 -1.03 22.30 -3.26
C THR A 278 -0.80 20.79 -3.40
N ILE A 279 -1.67 19.97 -2.81
CA ILE A 279 -1.61 18.49 -2.90
C ILE A 279 -1.72 18.02 -4.36
N VAL A 280 -2.73 18.48 -5.09
CA VAL A 280 -2.94 18.14 -6.51
C VAL A 280 -1.81 18.71 -7.37
N GLY A 281 -1.21 19.84 -6.98
CA GLY A 281 -0.01 20.40 -7.60
C GLY A 281 1.19 19.44 -7.51
N VAL A 282 1.43 18.84 -6.33
CA VAL A 282 2.43 17.78 -6.15
C VAL A 282 2.10 16.58 -7.05
N VAL A 283 0.86 16.12 -7.05
CA VAL A 283 0.44 14.98 -7.88
C VAL A 283 0.60 15.27 -9.38
N ALA A 284 0.22 16.47 -9.83
CA ALA A 284 0.42 16.90 -11.20
C ALA A 284 1.91 16.90 -11.59
N HIS A 285 2.78 17.38 -10.69
CA HIS A 285 4.22 17.34 -10.88
C HIS A 285 4.73 15.89 -10.98
N CYS A 286 4.34 15.01 -10.06
CA CYS A 286 4.68 13.59 -10.10
C CYS A 286 4.23 12.96 -11.43
N HIS A 287 2.97 13.15 -11.83
CA HIS A 287 2.42 12.58 -13.05
C HIS A 287 3.14 13.09 -14.31
N ASN A 288 3.49 14.38 -14.35
CA ASN A 288 4.26 14.96 -15.45
C ASN A 288 5.71 14.43 -15.50
N MET A 289 6.25 14.05 -14.35
CA MET A 289 7.57 13.42 -14.21
C MET A 289 7.53 11.89 -14.37
N GLY A 290 6.38 11.30 -14.71
CA GLY A 290 6.21 9.86 -14.89
C GLY A 290 6.23 9.07 -13.59
N VAL A 291 5.79 9.67 -12.48
CA VAL A 291 5.71 9.05 -11.15
C VAL A 291 4.26 8.98 -10.67
N ILE A 292 3.84 7.82 -10.17
CA ILE A 292 2.57 7.60 -9.47
C ILE A 292 2.85 7.42 -7.96
N HIS A 293 2.08 8.06 -7.09
CA HIS A 293 2.35 8.07 -5.65
C HIS A 293 1.80 6.83 -4.91
N ARG A 294 0.57 6.41 -5.21
CA ARG A 294 -0.10 5.17 -4.73
C ARG A 294 -0.45 5.06 -3.23
N ASP A 295 -0.08 6.02 -2.39
CA ASP A 295 -0.47 6.07 -0.97
C ASP A 295 -0.67 7.52 -0.51
N LEU A 296 -1.51 8.26 -1.22
CA LEU A 296 -1.84 9.64 -0.84
C LEU A 296 -2.84 9.62 0.31
N LYS A 297 -2.42 10.21 1.43
CA LYS A 297 -3.21 10.38 2.64
C LYS A 297 -2.72 11.60 3.43
N PRO A 298 -3.55 12.23 4.28
CA PRO A 298 -3.20 13.42 5.06
C PRO A 298 -1.92 13.26 5.89
N GLU A 299 -1.65 12.06 6.42
CA GLU A 299 -0.47 11.72 7.22
C GLU A 299 0.84 11.84 6.42
N ASN A 300 0.78 11.74 5.09
CA ASN A 300 1.93 11.89 4.20
C ASN A 300 2.17 13.35 3.79
N PHE A 301 1.41 14.30 4.34
CA PHE A 301 1.57 15.74 4.13
C PHE A 301 1.86 16.47 5.45
N LEU A 302 3.10 16.93 5.60
CA LEU A 302 3.57 17.64 6.79
C LEU A 302 3.81 19.12 6.49
N LEU A 303 3.64 19.98 7.48
CA LEU A 303 4.05 21.37 7.39
C LEU A 303 5.56 21.52 7.68
N SER A 304 6.25 22.33 6.87
CA SER A 304 7.69 22.59 7.01
C SER A 304 8.07 23.05 8.42
N ASP A 305 7.27 23.93 9.00
CA ASP A 305 7.49 24.54 10.30
C ASP A 305 6.18 25.05 10.91
N ARG A 306 6.26 25.70 12.08
CA ARG A 306 5.10 26.20 12.83
C ARG A 306 4.67 27.62 12.45
N SER A 307 5.27 28.23 11.42
CA SER A 307 4.92 29.58 11.00
C SER A 307 3.59 29.58 10.23
N ALA A 308 2.93 30.74 10.19
CA ALA A 308 1.70 30.92 9.41
C ALA A 308 1.91 30.79 7.88
N ALA A 309 3.17 30.84 7.42
CA ALA A 309 3.55 30.72 6.02
C ALA A 309 4.21 29.35 5.71
N ALA A 310 4.08 28.38 6.60
CA ALA A 310 4.69 27.05 6.45
C ALA A 310 4.24 26.39 5.14
N ALA A 311 5.19 25.80 4.42
CA ALA A 311 4.90 25.06 3.20
C ALA A 311 4.40 23.66 3.55
N LEU A 312 3.37 23.19 2.84
CA LEU A 312 2.94 21.80 2.89
C LEU A 312 3.90 20.93 2.04
N LYS A 313 4.37 19.82 2.62
CA LYS A 313 5.40 18.95 2.06
C LYS A 313 4.90 17.51 2.02
N ALA A 314 4.97 16.87 0.85
CA ALA A 314 4.77 15.43 0.70
C ALA A 314 6.03 14.68 1.16
N THR A 315 5.90 13.69 2.06
CA THR A 315 7.05 13.09 2.75
C THR A 315 7.30 11.61 2.51
N ASP A 316 6.33 10.85 1.99
CA ASP A 316 6.45 9.39 1.86
C ASP A 316 6.26 8.89 0.42
N PHE A 317 7.34 8.44 -0.19
CA PHE A 317 7.37 7.88 -1.54
C PHE A 317 7.69 6.38 -1.56
N GLY A 318 7.63 5.70 -0.40
CA GLY A 318 8.02 4.29 -0.28
C GLY A 318 7.16 3.33 -1.11
N LEU A 319 5.90 3.70 -1.39
CA LEU A 319 5.01 2.96 -2.29
C LEU A 319 4.93 3.57 -3.70
N SER A 320 5.68 4.63 -4.01
CA SER A 320 5.62 5.26 -5.33
C SER A 320 6.31 4.41 -6.41
N SER A 321 5.94 4.64 -7.66
CA SER A 321 6.56 3.94 -8.80
C SER A 321 6.67 4.83 -10.03
N PHE A 322 7.63 4.52 -10.90
CA PHE A 322 7.66 5.11 -12.23
C PHE A 322 6.63 4.43 -13.12
N PHE A 323 6.01 5.21 -14.01
CA PHE A 323 5.05 4.68 -14.97
C PHE A 323 5.29 5.23 -16.38
N GLN A 324 4.88 4.45 -17.38
CA GLN A 324 4.71 4.91 -18.75
C GLN A 324 3.22 5.12 -19.04
N GLU A 325 2.89 6.04 -19.94
CA GLU A 325 1.50 6.33 -20.27
C GLU A 325 0.79 5.05 -20.76
N GLY A 326 -0.33 4.71 -20.12
CA GLY A 326 -1.09 3.48 -20.39
C GLY A 326 -0.61 2.24 -19.62
N GLN A 327 0.43 2.34 -18.79
CA GLN A 327 0.85 1.25 -17.91
C GLN A 327 -0.23 0.90 -16.88
N VAL A 328 -0.44 -0.39 -16.65
CA VAL A 328 -1.41 -0.93 -15.70
C VAL A 328 -0.68 -1.64 -14.57
N PHE A 329 -1.00 -1.28 -13.34
CA PHE A 329 -0.51 -1.90 -12.11
C PHE A 329 -1.52 -2.91 -11.56
N THR A 330 -1.02 -3.94 -10.87
CA THR A 330 -1.82 -5.12 -10.44
C THR A 330 -1.70 -5.48 -8.96
N ASP A 331 -0.77 -4.87 -8.27
CA ASP A 331 -0.61 -4.92 -6.82
C ASP A 331 -1.76 -4.18 -6.11
N ILE A 332 -2.07 -4.56 -4.87
CA ILE A 332 -3.05 -3.85 -4.03
C ILE A 332 -2.23 -3.06 -3.01
N VAL A 333 -2.24 -1.74 -3.13
CA VAL A 333 -1.49 -0.82 -2.29
C VAL A 333 -2.35 0.36 -1.87
N GLY A 334 -1.89 1.10 -0.87
CA GLY A 334 -2.56 2.28 -0.36
C GLY A 334 -3.43 2.00 0.86
N SER A 335 -3.71 3.07 1.61
CA SER A 335 -4.45 3.01 2.86
C SER A 335 -5.97 2.88 2.66
N ALA A 336 -6.65 2.12 3.52
CA ALA A 336 -7.99 1.59 3.25
C ALA A 336 -9.07 2.64 2.91
N TYR A 337 -9.04 3.81 3.55
CA TYR A 337 -10.00 4.89 3.28
C TYR A 337 -9.75 5.64 1.97
N TYR A 338 -8.51 5.62 1.46
CA TYR A 338 -8.05 6.44 0.34
C TYR A 338 -7.85 5.66 -0.96
N VAL A 339 -7.93 4.33 -0.91
CA VAL A 339 -7.71 3.44 -2.05
C VAL A 339 -8.79 3.60 -3.11
N ALA A 340 -8.37 3.61 -4.38
CA ALA A 340 -9.28 3.69 -5.52
C ALA A 340 -9.95 2.34 -5.83
N PRO A 341 -11.19 2.31 -6.35
CA PRO A 341 -11.92 1.07 -6.62
C PRO A 341 -11.22 0.18 -7.64
N GLU A 342 -10.48 0.75 -8.60
CA GLU A 342 -9.71 0.00 -9.59
C GLU A 342 -8.41 -0.61 -9.05
N VAL A 343 -7.85 -0.08 -7.96
CA VAL A 343 -6.70 -0.69 -7.25
C VAL A 343 -7.16 -2.01 -6.62
N LEU A 344 -8.34 -2.03 -6.01
CA LEU A 344 -8.97 -3.26 -5.47
C LEU A 344 -9.26 -4.30 -6.58
N LYS A 345 -9.42 -3.84 -7.82
CA LYS A 345 -9.59 -4.68 -9.02
C LYS A 345 -8.27 -5.05 -9.70
N ARG A 346 -7.13 -4.63 -9.15
CA ARG A 346 -5.78 -4.94 -9.67
C ARG A 346 -5.57 -4.48 -11.12
N ALA A 347 -6.19 -3.37 -11.51
CA ALA A 347 -6.07 -2.82 -12.85
C ALA A 347 -6.18 -1.29 -12.77
N TYR A 348 -5.08 -0.64 -12.41
CA TYR A 348 -5.07 0.80 -12.16
C TYR A 348 -3.87 1.52 -12.80
N GLY A 349 -4.00 2.82 -12.97
CA GLY A 349 -2.97 3.75 -13.44
C GLY A 349 -2.89 4.97 -12.54
N LYS A 350 -2.24 6.04 -13.02
CA LYS A 350 -2.02 7.30 -12.29
C LYS A 350 -3.31 7.97 -11.80
N GLU A 351 -4.44 7.64 -12.41
CA GLU A 351 -5.77 8.13 -12.04
C GLU A 351 -6.15 7.77 -10.60
N ALA A 352 -5.56 6.69 -10.05
CA ALA A 352 -5.76 6.29 -8.66
C ALA A 352 -5.35 7.40 -7.67
N ASP A 353 -4.29 8.15 -7.96
CA ASP A 353 -3.86 9.27 -7.10
C ASP A 353 -4.93 10.38 -7.05
N ILE A 354 -5.65 10.62 -8.15
CA ILE A 354 -6.71 11.63 -8.20
C ILE A 354 -7.90 11.23 -7.33
N TRP A 355 -8.20 9.93 -7.26
CA TRP A 355 -9.21 9.42 -6.34
C TRP A 355 -8.82 9.68 -4.89
N SER A 356 -7.59 9.35 -4.51
CA SER A 356 -7.09 9.60 -3.15
C SER A 356 -7.12 11.10 -2.80
N CYS A 357 -6.73 11.98 -3.72
CA CYS A 357 -6.92 13.43 -3.55
C CYS A 357 -8.40 13.82 -3.40
N GLY A 358 -9.32 13.16 -4.12
CA GLY A 358 -10.75 13.38 -4.00
C GLY A 358 -11.29 12.99 -2.63
N VAL A 359 -10.77 11.89 -2.05
CA VAL A 359 -11.08 11.47 -0.69
C VAL A 359 -10.56 12.50 0.32
N ILE A 360 -9.32 12.97 0.16
CA ILE A 360 -8.75 14.03 1.00
C ILE A 360 -9.62 15.29 0.91
N LEU A 361 -9.99 15.73 -0.30
CA LEU A 361 -10.86 16.90 -0.48
C LEU A 361 -12.23 16.72 0.18
N TYR A 362 -12.84 15.53 0.04
CA TYR A 362 -14.10 15.22 0.69
C TYR A 362 -13.98 15.41 2.21
N ILE A 363 -12.95 14.85 2.83
CA ILE A 363 -12.68 15.02 4.27
C ILE A 363 -12.42 16.49 4.58
N LEU A 364 -11.65 17.20 3.76
CA LEU A 364 -11.41 18.64 3.91
C LEU A 364 -12.71 19.48 3.95
N LEU A 365 -13.78 19.03 3.31
CA LEU A 365 -15.03 19.79 3.23
C LEU A 365 -16.07 19.39 4.28
N CYS A 366 -16.03 18.15 4.80
CA CYS A 366 -17.07 17.64 5.69
C CYS A 366 -16.57 16.97 6.98
N GLY A 367 -15.28 16.65 7.08
CA GLY A 367 -14.61 16.13 8.26
C GLY A 367 -14.66 14.60 8.44
N TYR A 368 -15.27 13.85 7.51
CA TYR A 368 -15.36 12.38 7.57
C TYR A 368 -15.09 11.76 6.19
N PRO A 369 -14.68 10.48 6.11
CA PRO A 369 -14.41 9.84 4.83
C PRO A 369 -15.70 9.56 4.04
N PRO A 370 -15.67 9.62 2.69
CA PRO A 370 -16.84 9.37 1.85
C PRO A 370 -17.32 7.92 1.90
N PHE A 371 -16.41 6.99 2.25
CA PHE A 371 -16.69 5.57 2.37
C PHE A 371 -16.17 5.09 3.73
N HIS A 372 -17.06 4.61 4.58
CA HIS A 372 -16.75 4.09 5.90
C HIS A 372 -17.48 2.76 6.13
N GLY A 373 -17.03 2.04 7.15
CA GLY A 373 -17.63 0.82 7.64
C GLY A 373 -16.86 0.27 8.83
N GLU A 374 -17.52 -0.62 9.55
CA GLU A 374 -17.05 -1.29 10.77
C GLU A 374 -15.63 -1.91 10.61
N ASN A 375 -15.31 -2.39 9.41
CA ASN A 375 -14.00 -2.98 9.12
C ASN A 375 -13.55 -2.72 7.68
N GLU A 376 -12.28 -3.00 7.39
CA GLU A 376 -11.67 -2.80 6.06
C GLU A 376 -12.47 -3.45 4.93
N LYS A 377 -13.01 -4.66 5.14
CA LYS A 377 -13.84 -5.32 4.14
C LYS A 377 -15.09 -4.50 3.83
N LYS A 378 -15.75 -3.96 4.84
CA LYS A 378 -16.93 -3.08 4.68
C LYS A 378 -16.57 -1.74 4.03
N ILE A 379 -15.39 -1.19 4.34
CA ILE A 379 -14.85 0.00 3.68
C ILE A 379 -14.63 -0.29 2.19
N PHE A 380 -13.96 -1.39 1.83
CA PHE A 380 -13.74 -1.78 0.44
C PHE A 380 -15.04 -2.05 -0.33
N GLU A 381 -16.00 -2.74 0.30
CA GLU A 381 -17.36 -2.91 -0.24
C GLU A 381 -18.00 -1.54 -0.52
N ALA A 382 -17.90 -0.59 0.41
CA ALA A 382 -18.44 0.76 0.26
C ALA A 382 -17.76 1.55 -0.88
N VAL A 383 -16.43 1.51 -0.97
CA VAL A 383 -15.65 2.14 -2.05
C VAL A 383 -16.15 1.70 -3.42
N VAL A 384 -16.40 0.40 -3.60
CA VAL A 384 -16.86 -0.15 -4.88
C VAL A 384 -18.34 0.14 -5.15
N THR A 385 -19.21 0.07 -4.13
CA THR A 385 -20.67 -0.03 -4.33
C THR A 385 -21.50 1.19 -3.89
N LYS A 386 -21.12 1.90 -2.82
CA LYS A 386 -21.95 2.97 -2.23
C LYS A 386 -21.82 4.29 -3.00
N PRO A 387 -22.89 5.06 -3.25
CA PRO A 387 -22.75 6.41 -3.81
C PRO A 387 -21.99 7.33 -2.85
N VAL A 388 -21.36 8.38 -3.39
CA VAL A 388 -20.79 9.45 -2.57
C VAL A 388 -21.93 10.31 -2.04
N ASP A 389 -21.94 10.58 -0.73
CA ASP A 389 -22.95 11.42 -0.10
C ASP A 389 -22.63 12.92 -0.28
N PHE A 390 -23.60 13.67 -0.79
CA PHE A 390 -23.54 15.14 -0.90
C PHE A 390 -24.80 15.80 -0.32
N THR A 391 -25.50 15.06 0.54
CA THR A 391 -26.82 15.42 1.07
C THR A 391 -26.81 15.58 2.59
N SER A 392 -26.04 14.76 3.31
CA SER A 392 -25.90 14.89 4.75
C SER A 392 -25.09 16.13 5.12
N ASP A 393 -25.34 16.68 6.31
CA ASP A 393 -24.60 17.85 6.78
C ASP A 393 -23.08 17.59 6.85
N PRO A 394 -22.25 18.57 6.45
CA PRO A 394 -22.59 19.96 6.11
C PRO A 394 -22.87 20.20 4.61
N TRP A 395 -22.97 19.16 3.78
CA TRP A 395 -23.00 19.30 2.32
C TRP A 395 -24.07 20.26 1.77
N PRO A 396 -25.28 20.39 2.34
CA PRO A 396 -26.24 21.40 1.88
C PRO A 396 -25.69 22.84 1.91
N SER A 397 -24.75 23.13 2.82
CA SER A 397 -24.09 24.44 2.94
C SER A 397 -22.84 24.61 2.08
N ILE A 398 -22.26 23.52 1.58
CA ILE A 398 -21.07 23.54 0.71
C ILE A 398 -21.46 23.94 -0.71
N SER A 399 -20.64 24.76 -1.37
CA SER A 399 -20.90 25.27 -2.72
C SER A 399 -21.02 24.15 -3.76
N GLU A 400 -21.88 24.34 -4.76
CA GLU A 400 -21.98 23.36 -5.87
C GLU A 400 -20.67 23.23 -6.67
N ALA A 401 -19.86 24.29 -6.73
CA ALA A 401 -18.56 24.24 -7.39
C ALA A 401 -17.57 23.33 -6.64
N ALA A 402 -17.58 23.33 -5.30
CA ALA A 402 -16.80 22.40 -4.50
C ALA A 402 -17.27 20.95 -4.72
N LYS A 403 -18.60 20.73 -4.66
CA LYS A 403 -19.19 19.41 -4.91
C LYS A 403 -18.88 18.89 -6.30
N ASP A 404 -18.97 19.73 -7.34
CA ASP A 404 -18.60 19.34 -8.71
C ASP A 404 -17.13 18.94 -8.80
N CYS A 405 -16.24 19.67 -8.12
CA CYS A 405 -14.83 19.33 -8.04
C CYS A 405 -14.62 17.93 -7.43
N VAL A 406 -15.26 17.64 -6.28
CA VAL A 406 -15.20 16.32 -5.63
C VAL A 406 -15.78 15.22 -6.53
N ARG A 407 -16.94 15.46 -7.17
CA ARG A 407 -17.58 14.50 -8.10
C ARG A 407 -16.65 14.12 -9.24
N ARG A 408 -15.88 15.07 -9.79
CA ARG A 408 -14.92 14.81 -10.88
C ARG A 408 -13.70 14.00 -10.45
N MET A 409 -13.30 14.11 -9.18
CA MET A 409 -12.19 13.35 -8.60
C MET A 409 -12.63 11.93 -8.18
N LEU A 410 -13.87 11.77 -7.70
CA LEU A 410 -14.43 10.50 -7.23
C LEU A 410 -15.25 9.76 -8.30
N VAL A 411 -14.93 9.97 -9.58
CA VAL A 411 -15.49 9.15 -10.67
C VAL A 411 -14.90 7.74 -10.60
N ARG A 412 -15.75 6.72 -10.49
CA ARG A 412 -15.32 5.31 -10.39
C ARG A 412 -14.63 4.76 -11.62
N ASP A 413 -15.05 5.22 -12.81
CA ASP A 413 -14.38 4.85 -14.06
C ASP A 413 -13.13 5.72 -14.22
N PRO A 414 -11.90 5.15 -14.10
CA PRO A 414 -10.67 5.92 -14.18
C PRO A 414 -10.53 6.66 -15.52
N LYS A 415 -11.08 6.12 -16.62
CA LYS A 415 -11.01 6.76 -17.94
C LYS A 415 -11.84 8.04 -18.04
N ARG A 416 -12.83 8.20 -17.15
CA ARG A 416 -13.71 9.37 -17.06
C ARG A 416 -13.34 10.30 -15.90
N ARG A 417 -12.43 9.87 -15.03
CA ARG A 417 -11.95 10.66 -13.90
C ARG A 417 -11.09 11.80 -14.42
N ALA A 418 -11.25 12.99 -13.84
CA ALA A 418 -10.46 14.13 -14.25
C ALA A 418 -8.97 13.91 -13.94
N THR A 419 -8.09 14.49 -14.74
CA THR A 419 -6.64 14.48 -14.48
C THR A 419 -6.26 15.58 -13.47
N ALA A 420 -5.07 15.49 -12.87
CA ALA A 420 -4.57 16.53 -11.96
C ALA A 420 -4.60 17.92 -12.60
N THR A 421 -4.15 18.05 -13.86
CA THR A 421 -4.18 19.31 -14.61
C THR A 421 -5.61 19.84 -14.80
N GLN A 422 -6.57 18.97 -15.13
CA GLN A 422 -7.97 19.37 -15.29
C GLN A 422 -8.57 19.84 -13.96
N ILE A 423 -8.24 19.16 -12.86
CA ILE A 423 -8.67 19.56 -11.51
C ILE A 423 -8.05 20.91 -11.12
N LEU A 424 -6.77 21.14 -11.36
CA LEU A 424 -6.12 22.44 -11.08
C LEU A 424 -6.73 23.60 -11.87
N GLN A 425 -7.29 23.34 -13.06
CA GLN A 425 -7.99 24.33 -13.87
C GLN A 425 -9.47 24.49 -13.51
N HIS A 426 -10.01 23.64 -12.63
CA HIS A 426 -11.40 23.72 -12.19
C HIS A 426 -11.69 25.10 -11.58
N GLU A 427 -12.91 25.63 -11.79
CA GLU A 427 -13.28 26.98 -11.34
C GLU A 427 -13.16 27.17 -9.83
N TRP A 428 -13.43 26.11 -9.05
CA TRP A 428 -13.27 26.10 -7.60
C TRP A 428 -11.80 26.00 -7.16
N MET A 429 -10.95 25.33 -7.94
CA MET A 429 -9.58 24.99 -7.57
C MET A 429 -8.56 26.07 -7.92
N ARG A 430 -8.73 26.69 -9.09
CA ARG A 430 -7.76 27.62 -9.68
C ARG A 430 -7.47 28.80 -8.75
N GLU A 431 -6.29 29.38 -8.93
CA GLU A 431 -5.96 30.63 -8.24
C GLU A 431 -6.96 31.73 -8.62
N ASN A 432 -7.46 32.47 -7.63
CA ASN A 432 -8.57 33.42 -7.79
C ASN A 432 -9.87 32.79 -8.35
N GLY A 433 -10.08 31.49 -8.10
CA GLY A 433 -11.30 30.77 -8.43
C GLY A 433 -12.52 31.17 -7.58
N CYS A 434 -13.62 30.45 -7.76
CA CYS A 434 -14.90 30.71 -7.10
C CYS A 434 -15.04 30.06 -5.71
N ALA A 435 -13.96 29.55 -5.12
CA ALA A 435 -14.00 28.97 -3.77
C ALA A 435 -14.46 30.01 -2.76
N ALA A 436 -15.47 29.66 -1.96
CA ALA A 436 -16.11 30.58 -1.06
C ALA A 436 -15.20 30.95 0.12
N ASP A 437 -15.22 32.23 0.51
CA ASP A 437 -14.59 32.71 1.76
C ASP A 437 -15.52 32.53 2.97
N GLN A 438 -16.60 31.75 2.79
CA GLN A 438 -17.51 31.43 3.88
C GLN A 438 -16.85 30.40 4.80
N PRO A 439 -16.92 30.60 6.13
CA PRO A 439 -16.48 29.60 7.08
C PRO A 439 -17.19 28.27 6.82
N ILE A 440 -16.39 27.23 6.66
CA ILE A 440 -16.86 25.86 6.85
C ILE A 440 -17.22 25.74 8.34
N GLN A 441 -18.34 25.08 8.63
CA GLN A 441 -18.90 25.00 9.97
C GLN A 441 -17.86 24.44 10.96
N LEU A 442 -17.82 25.00 12.18
CA LEU A 442 -16.92 24.54 13.27
C LEU A 442 -17.02 23.04 13.53
N GLU A 443 -18.19 22.45 13.30
CA GLU A 443 -18.42 21.01 13.42
C GLU A 443 -17.54 20.19 12.47
N VAL A 444 -17.21 20.72 11.29
CA VAL A 444 -16.28 20.05 10.36
C VAL A 444 -14.86 20.01 10.93
N LEU A 445 -14.42 21.09 11.57
CA LEU A 445 -13.12 21.13 12.25
C LEU A 445 -13.08 20.13 13.41
N SER A 446 -14.17 20.03 14.17
CA SER A 446 -14.33 19.00 15.20
C SER A 446 -14.22 17.60 14.59
N ARG A 447 -15.00 17.28 13.56
CA ARG A 447 -14.98 15.97 12.87
C ARG A 447 -13.59 15.61 12.29
N MET A 448 -12.86 16.57 11.71
CA MET A 448 -11.47 16.35 11.25
C MET A 448 -10.54 16.00 12.40
N LYS A 449 -10.67 16.72 13.52
CA LYS A 449 -9.88 16.47 14.73
C LYS A 449 -10.19 15.09 15.28
N GLN A 450 -11.46 14.71 15.29
CA GLN A 450 -11.93 13.40 15.70
C GLN A 450 -11.30 12.29 14.85
N PHE A 451 -11.40 12.42 13.54
CA PHE A 451 -10.81 11.46 12.60
C PHE A 451 -9.29 11.29 12.79
N SER A 452 -8.56 12.37 13.08
CA SER A 452 -7.13 12.31 13.41
C SER A 452 -6.87 11.53 14.72
N ALA A 453 -7.64 11.82 15.77
CA ALA A 453 -7.45 11.27 17.11
C ALA A 453 -7.83 9.77 17.22
N MET A 454 -8.92 9.32 16.61
CA MET A 454 -9.32 7.90 16.55
C MET A 454 -8.23 7.00 15.96
N ASN A 455 -7.57 7.49 14.90
CA ASN A 455 -6.46 6.79 14.28
C ASN A 455 -5.24 6.68 15.20
N ARG A 456 -5.14 7.52 16.25
CA ARG A 456 -4.07 7.52 17.23
C ARG A 456 -4.37 6.63 18.45
N LEU A 457 -5.54 6.75 19.09
CA LEU A 457 -5.91 5.93 20.27
C LEU A 457 -5.89 4.43 19.95
N LYS A 458 -6.48 4.05 18.82
CA LYS A 458 -6.55 2.65 18.39
C LYS A 458 -5.17 2.02 18.24
N LYS A 459 -4.18 2.79 17.77
CA LYS A 459 -2.79 2.34 17.62
C LYS A 459 -2.11 2.08 18.97
N GLU A 460 -2.42 2.86 20.02
CA GLU A 460 -1.82 2.68 21.34
C GLU A 460 -2.49 1.57 22.16
N ALA A 461 -3.82 1.41 22.08
CA ALA A 461 -4.55 0.39 22.83
C ALA A 461 -4.15 -1.05 22.45
N LEU A 462 -3.89 -1.31 21.17
CA LEU A 462 -3.42 -2.62 20.70
C LEU A 462 -2.06 -3.00 21.29
N LYS A 463 -1.15 -2.03 21.48
CA LYS A 463 0.16 -2.26 22.11
C LYS A 463 0.05 -2.66 23.58
N LEU A 464 -1.00 -2.23 24.28
CA LEU A 464 -1.19 -2.48 25.72
C LEU A 464 -1.84 -3.84 26.02
N ILE A 465 -2.82 -4.27 25.22
CA ILE A 465 -3.43 -5.62 25.32
C ILE A 465 -2.37 -6.72 25.22
N ALA A 466 -1.41 -6.51 24.34
CA ALA A 466 -0.28 -7.43 24.16
C ALA A 466 0.53 -7.64 25.44
N LYS A 467 0.64 -6.62 26.30
CA LYS A 467 1.50 -6.62 27.49
C LYS A 467 0.86 -7.18 28.76
N SER A 468 -0.44 -7.49 28.77
CA SER A 468 -1.24 -7.69 30.00
C SER A 468 -1.71 -9.13 30.30
N LEU A 469 -1.43 -10.09 29.42
CA LEU A 469 -1.81 -11.52 29.58
C LEU A 469 -1.30 -12.17 30.90
N PRO A 470 -1.89 -13.26 31.44
CA PRO A 470 -1.43 -13.91 32.68
C PRO A 470 -0.05 -14.55 32.54
N LEU A 471 0.85 -14.39 33.53
CA LEU A 471 2.25 -14.85 33.47
C LEU A 471 2.43 -16.34 33.15
N ASP A 472 1.47 -17.21 33.44
CA ASP A 472 1.48 -18.64 33.12
C ASP A 472 0.97 -18.93 31.69
N GLU A 473 0.04 -18.13 31.17
CA GLU A 473 -0.30 -18.10 29.73
C GLU A 473 0.83 -17.45 28.92
N ILE A 474 1.45 -16.41 29.46
CA ILE A 474 2.62 -15.76 28.89
C ILE A 474 3.86 -16.64 29.08
N ASN A 475 4.05 -17.39 30.17
CA ASN A 475 5.22 -18.27 30.35
C ASN A 475 5.14 -19.45 29.41
N GLY A 476 3.95 -20.02 29.18
CA GLY A 476 3.75 -20.98 28.09
C GLY A 476 4.05 -20.35 26.73
N MET A 477 3.63 -19.12 26.48
CA MET A 477 3.94 -18.37 25.25
C MET A 477 5.40 -17.90 25.19
N ARG A 478 6.09 -17.74 26.31
CA ARG A 478 7.49 -17.30 26.45
C ARG A 478 8.41 -18.47 26.30
N GLU A 479 8.07 -19.63 26.85
CA GLU A 479 8.72 -20.90 26.57
C GLU A 479 8.50 -21.26 25.11
N LEU A 480 7.28 -21.09 24.57
CA LEU A 480 7.05 -21.26 23.14
C LEU A 480 7.85 -20.24 22.32
N PHE A 481 7.91 -18.98 22.76
CA PHE A 481 8.67 -17.92 22.09
C PHE A 481 10.16 -18.23 22.09
N LEU A 482 10.73 -18.63 23.23
CA LEU A 482 12.14 -19.02 23.40
C LEU A 482 12.47 -20.38 22.77
N GLU A 483 11.49 -21.26 22.60
CA GLU A 483 11.64 -22.54 21.90
C GLU A 483 11.65 -22.33 20.37
N ILE A 484 10.95 -21.30 19.91
CA ILE A 484 10.91 -20.84 18.50
C ILE A 484 12.13 -19.97 18.19
N ASP A 485 12.42 -18.95 19.02
CA ASP A 485 13.59 -18.05 19.01
C ASP A 485 14.86 -18.82 19.44
N LYS A 486 15.36 -19.65 18.52
CA LYS A 486 16.49 -20.53 18.78
C LYS A 486 17.80 -19.77 18.89
N ASP A 487 17.90 -18.63 18.21
CA ASP A 487 19.11 -17.81 18.22
C ASP A 487 19.15 -16.81 19.39
N LYS A 488 18.06 -16.72 20.16
CA LYS A 488 17.87 -15.85 21.33
C LYS A 488 18.00 -14.37 20.97
N SER A 489 17.60 -14.00 19.76
CA SER A 489 17.58 -12.62 19.27
C SER A 489 16.54 -11.75 19.96
N GLY A 490 15.58 -12.36 20.67
CA GLY A 490 14.47 -11.66 21.32
C GLY A 490 13.32 -11.34 20.36
N THR A 491 13.34 -11.92 19.16
CA THR A 491 12.38 -11.74 18.06
C THR A 491 12.23 -13.06 17.30
N ILE A 492 11.02 -13.42 16.86
CA ILE A 492 10.78 -14.65 16.09
C ILE A 492 10.78 -14.35 14.60
N SER A 493 11.71 -14.94 13.87
CA SER A 493 11.76 -14.84 12.41
C SER A 493 10.77 -15.77 11.71
N VAL A 494 10.50 -15.49 10.41
CA VAL A 494 9.68 -16.35 9.54
C VAL A 494 10.23 -17.78 9.47
N GLU A 495 11.56 -17.92 9.46
CA GLU A 495 12.25 -19.20 9.43
C GLU A 495 12.05 -19.98 10.74
N GLU A 496 12.23 -19.31 11.88
CA GLU A 496 12.04 -19.91 13.21
C GLU A 496 10.58 -20.34 13.42
N PHE A 497 9.63 -19.49 13.01
CA PHE A 497 8.20 -19.78 13.07
C PHE A 497 7.79 -20.92 12.13
N SER A 498 8.33 -20.94 10.89
CA SER A 498 8.11 -22.02 9.91
C SER A 498 8.67 -23.36 10.39
N GLU A 499 9.87 -23.36 10.97
CA GLU A 499 10.47 -24.57 11.58
C GLU A 499 9.62 -25.11 12.74
N ALA A 500 9.17 -24.23 13.62
CA ALA A 500 8.37 -24.60 14.78
C ALA A 500 7.03 -25.25 14.39
N LEU A 501 6.34 -24.71 13.37
CA LEU A 501 5.08 -25.24 12.83
C LEU A 501 5.27 -26.62 12.16
N LYS A 502 6.37 -26.81 11.43
CA LYS A 502 6.74 -28.11 10.83
C LYS A 502 7.01 -29.17 11.89
N LYS A 503 7.65 -28.80 13.00
CA LYS A 503 8.02 -29.70 14.11
C LYS A 503 6.81 -30.15 14.96
N LYS A 504 5.76 -29.33 15.07
CA LYS A 504 4.51 -29.66 15.80
C LYS A 504 3.46 -30.41 14.96
N GLY A 505 3.79 -30.82 13.73
CA GLY A 505 2.96 -31.74 12.94
C GLY A 505 1.83 -31.08 12.14
N MET A 506 1.78 -29.75 12.03
CA MET A 506 0.88 -29.05 11.11
C MET A 506 1.43 -29.11 9.69
N GLN A 507 1.21 -30.22 9.00
CA GLN A 507 1.61 -30.40 7.60
C GLN A 507 0.53 -29.88 6.66
N GLY A 508 0.85 -28.84 5.86
CA GLY A 508 -0.05 -28.32 4.81
C GLY A 508 -0.03 -26.80 4.61
N LEU A 509 0.61 -26.03 5.51
CA LEU A 509 0.81 -24.59 5.35
C LEU A 509 2.02 -24.31 4.44
N THR A 510 1.85 -23.43 3.45
CA THR A 510 2.96 -23.00 2.59
C THR A 510 3.77 -21.90 3.26
N ASP A 511 5.04 -21.71 2.89
CA ASP A 511 5.85 -20.61 3.46
C ASP A 511 5.19 -19.23 3.22
N ALA A 512 4.40 -19.08 2.15
CA ALA A 512 3.59 -17.90 1.88
C ALA A 512 2.40 -17.72 2.86
N ASP A 513 1.84 -18.81 3.38
CA ASP A 513 0.82 -18.75 4.43
C ASP A 513 1.45 -18.36 5.78
N VAL A 514 2.68 -18.83 6.05
CA VAL A 514 3.45 -18.48 7.26
C VAL A 514 3.88 -17.02 7.24
N SER A 515 4.39 -16.52 6.11
CA SER A 515 4.73 -15.10 5.94
C SER A 515 3.51 -14.19 6.08
N ARG A 516 2.33 -14.61 5.61
CA ARG A 516 1.09 -13.85 5.81
C ARG A 516 0.68 -13.81 7.29
N MET A 517 0.85 -14.93 8.01
CA MET A 517 0.58 -14.98 9.46
C MET A 517 1.54 -14.10 10.27
N ILE A 518 2.82 -14.02 9.87
CA ILE A 518 3.78 -13.08 10.46
C ILE A 518 3.43 -11.63 10.13
N ALA A 519 3.04 -11.33 8.88
CA ALA A 519 2.66 -9.98 8.48
C ALA A 519 1.38 -9.47 9.15
N GLU A 520 0.46 -10.37 9.54
CA GLU A 520 -0.73 -10.03 10.32
C GLU A 520 -0.42 -9.83 11.82
N ALA A 521 0.70 -10.39 12.28
CA ALA A 521 1.16 -10.40 13.66
C ALA A 521 2.03 -9.20 14.04
N ASP A 522 2.83 -8.77 13.08
CA ASP A 522 3.89 -7.78 13.19
C ASP A 522 3.31 -6.35 13.09
N VAL A 523 2.92 -5.82 14.24
CA VAL A 523 2.25 -4.51 14.38
C VAL A 523 3.22 -3.36 14.05
N ASN A 524 4.52 -3.55 14.28
CA ASN A 524 5.56 -2.55 14.05
C ASN A 524 6.19 -2.66 12.64
N GLY A 525 5.93 -3.75 11.92
CA GLY A 525 6.41 -4.01 10.56
C GLY A 525 7.90 -4.35 10.50
N ASP A 526 8.47 -5.09 11.45
CA ASP A 526 9.88 -5.49 11.44
C ASP A 526 10.23 -6.82 10.79
N GLY A 527 9.24 -7.54 10.26
CA GLY A 527 9.40 -8.80 9.54
C GLY A 527 9.80 -9.96 10.46
N THR A 528 10.02 -9.67 11.73
CA THR A 528 10.08 -10.62 12.82
C THR A 528 8.88 -10.36 13.71
N ILE A 529 8.67 -11.22 14.69
CA ILE A 529 7.64 -11.00 15.68
C ILE A 529 8.37 -10.80 16.99
N ASP A 530 8.48 -9.56 17.45
CA ASP A 530 9.05 -9.31 18.76
C ASP A 530 8.19 -9.94 19.86
N TYR A 531 8.70 -10.03 21.07
CA TYR A 531 7.96 -10.70 22.14
C TYR A 531 6.58 -10.08 22.42
N GLU A 532 6.45 -8.76 22.29
CA GLU A 532 5.19 -8.03 22.51
C GLU A 532 4.23 -8.28 21.34
N GLU A 533 4.71 -8.28 20.11
CA GLU A 533 3.95 -8.60 18.90
C GLU A 533 3.55 -10.06 18.82
N PHE A 534 4.41 -10.95 19.31
CA PHE A 534 4.14 -12.37 19.34
C PHE A 534 3.01 -12.65 20.30
N LEU A 535 3.01 -11.96 21.44
CA LEU A 535 1.85 -11.91 22.29
C LEU A 535 0.65 -11.31 21.56
N ALA A 536 0.75 -10.11 20.96
CA ALA A 536 -0.36 -9.42 20.29
C ALA A 536 -1.03 -10.26 19.19
N ALA A 537 -0.25 -11.03 18.45
CA ALA A 537 -0.66 -11.82 17.30
C ALA A 537 -1.15 -13.22 17.63
N THR A 538 -0.57 -13.85 18.65
CA THR A 538 -1.04 -15.14 19.18
C THR A 538 -2.26 -14.96 20.09
N ILE A 539 -2.62 -13.71 20.43
CA ILE A 539 -3.95 -13.33 20.89
C ILE A 539 -4.92 -13.53 19.72
N ASN A 540 -5.39 -14.77 19.58
CA ASN A 540 -6.39 -15.20 18.61
C ASN A 540 -7.57 -14.20 18.54
N ARG A 541 -8.22 -14.03 17.39
CA ARG A 541 -9.41 -13.15 17.25
C ARG A 541 -10.52 -13.52 18.24
N SER A 542 -10.62 -14.82 18.60
CA SER A 542 -11.49 -15.33 19.67
C SER A 542 -11.06 -14.93 21.10
N LYS A 543 -9.88 -14.34 21.26
CA LYS A 543 -9.35 -13.74 22.49
C LYS A 543 -9.55 -12.21 22.54
N LEU A 544 -9.64 -11.51 21.41
CA LEU A 544 -10.24 -10.14 21.35
C LEU A 544 -11.77 -10.18 21.57
N GLU A 545 -12.37 -11.36 21.50
CA GLU A 545 -13.71 -11.66 22.02
C GLU A 545 -13.71 -11.96 23.54
N ARG A 546 -12.54 -12.26 24.16
CA ARG A 546 -12.45 -12.47 25.62
C ARG A 546 -12.49 -11.15 26.34
N GLU A 547 -13.61 -10.94 27.01
CA GLU A 547 -13.90 -9.78 27.83
C GLU A 547 -12.76 -9.43 28.81
N GLU A 548 -12.12 -10.44 29.41
CA GLU A 548 -11.05 -10.25 30.39
C GLU A 548 -9.80 -9.51 29.86
N LEU A 549 -9.41 -9.66 28.59
CA LEU A 549 -8.22 -8.99 28.04
C LEU A 549 -8.50 -7.54 27.67
N LEU A 550 -9.70 -7.31 27.14
CA LEU A 550 -10.21 -5.98 26.93
C LEU A 550 -10.35 -5.28 28.29
N LYS A 551 -10.81 -5.97 29.35
CA LYS A 551 -10.91 -5.42 30.72
C LYS A 551 -9.54 -5.07 31.30
N GLN A 552 -8.50 -5.86 31.01
CA GLN A 552 -7.15 -5.57 31.47
C GLN A 552 -6.50 -4.38 30.76
N ALA A 553 -6.68 -4.27 29.44
CA ALA A 553 -6.22 -3.10 28.72
C ALA A 553 -7.02 -1.86 29.10
N PHE A 554 -8.33 -2.00 29.29
CA PHE A 554 -9.17 -0.96 29.85
C PHE A 554 -8.66 -0.52 31.22
N ALA A 555 -8.42 -1.44 32.16
CA ALA A 555 -7.86 -1.17 33.49
C ALA A 555 -6.41 -0.62 33.50
N LYS A 556 -5.73 -0.58 32.35
CA LYS A 556 -4.45 0.11 32.18
C LYS A 556 -4.63 1.58 31.82
N PHE A 557 -5.73 1.88 31.15
CA PHE A 557 -6.18 3.24 30.86
C PHE A 557 -7.05 3.81 31.99
N ASP A 558 -7.75 2.97 32.75
CA ASP A 558 -8.53 3.29 33.95
C ASP A 558 -7.61 3.08 35.18
N GLU A 559 -6.83 4.12 35.53
CA GLU A 559 -5.83 4.05 36.61
C GLU A 559 -6.46 3.83 37.98
N ASN A 560 -7.69 4.32 38.19
CA ASN A 560 -8.38 4.32 39.47
C ASN A 560 -9.30 3.10 39.67
N GLY A 561 -9.64 2.39 38.58
CA GLY A 561 -10.41 1.15 38.57
C GLY A 561 -11.92 1.33 38.75
N ASP A 562 -12.47 2.51 38.42
CA ASP A 562 -13.90 2.81 38.55
C ASP A 562 -14.75 2.28 37.38
N GLY A 563 -14.12 1.64 36.38
CA GLY A 563 -14.80 1.11 35.21
C GLY A 563 -15.01 2.13 34.12
N MET A 564 -14.41 3.31 34.23
CA MET A 564 -14.49 4.43 33.31
C MET A 564 -13.08 4.95 33.03
N ILE A 565 -12.68 5.06 31.75
CA ILE A 565 -11.45 5.76 31.43
C ILE A 565 -11.76 7.25 31.42
N THR A 566 -11.32 7.93 32.45
CA THR A 566 -11.53 9.37 32.59
C THR A 566 -10.54 10.16 31.73
N ARG A 567 -10.87 11.44 31.52
CA ARG A 567 -9.99 12.38 30.81
C ARG A 567 -8.58 12.41 31.39
N GLN A 568 -8.42 12.38 32.71
CA GLN A 568 -7.09 12.47 33.29
C GLN A 568 -6.26 11.22 33.00
N GLU A 569 -6.90 10.05 33.03
CA GLU A 569 -6.20 8.77 32.88
C GLU A 569 -5.85 8.50 31.42
N LEU A 570 -6.75 8.86 30.50
CA LEU A 570 -6.46 8.84 29.08
C LEU A 570 -5.35 9.84 28.71
N PHE A 571 -5.34 11.03 29.35
CA PHE A 571 -4.27 12.00 29.21
C PHE A 571 -2.92 11.43 29.65
N ASN A 572 -2.88 10.79 30.81
CA ASN A 572 -1.67 10.18 31.35
C ASN A 572 -1.16 9.04 30.45
N ALA A 573 -2.07 8.23 29.91
CA ALA A 573 -1.73 7.09 29.07
C ALA A 573 -1.25 7.48 27.66
N LEU A 574 -1.76 8.59 27.09
CA LEU A 574 -1.41 9.05 25.74
C LEU A 574 -0.33 10.14 25.71
N SER A 575 -0.01 10.74 26.86
CA SER A 575 1.02 11.78 26.96
C SER A 575 2.42 11.20 26.78
N ASP A 576 2.95 11.34 25.56
CA ASP A 576 4.38 11.19 25.30
C ASP A 576 5.15 12.34 26.00
N PRO A 577 6.16 12.05 26.85
CA PRO A 577 7.02 13.06 27.46
C PRO A 577 7.68 14.04 26.48
N ALA A 578 7.77 13.69 25.19
CA ALA A 578 8.43 14.49 24.15
C ALA A 578 7.48 15.37 23.31
N LEU A 579 6.17 15.09 23.27
CA LEU A 579 5.26 15.75 22.31
C LEU A 579 4.09 16.51 22.93
N GLY A 580 3.76 16.28 24.21
CA GLY A 580 2.71 17.03 24.91
C GLY A 580 1.35 16.88 24.23
N VAL A 581 0.49 16.04 24.80
CA VAL A 581 -0.91 15.95 24.36
C VAL A 581 -1.65 17.18 24.87
N ASP A 582 -2.52 17.79 24.04
CA ASP A 582 -3.39 18.88 24.50
C ASP A 582 -4.47 18.26 25.41
N PRO A 583 -4.69 18.76 26.64
CA PRO A 583 -5.79 18.28 27.47
C PRO A 583 -7.14 18.25 26.75
N LYS A 584 -7.37 19.12 25.77
CA LYS A 584 -8.59 19.12 24.92
C LYS A 584 -8.65 17.97 23.93
N GLU A 585 -7.52 17.46 23.46
CA GLU A 585 -7.44 16.27 22.59
C GLU A 585 -7.97 15.03 23.31
N ILE A 586 -7.80 14.98 24.63
CA ILE A 586 -8.29 13.88 25.45
C ILE A 586 -9.80 13.94 25.68
N ASP A 587 -10.36 15.13 25.88
CA ASP A 587 -11.82 15.28 25.89
C ASP A 587 -12.43 14.75 24.62
N GLU A 588 -11.80 15.03 23.48
CA GLU A 588 -12.39 14.68 22.20
C GLU A 588 -12.29 13.19 21.91
N ILE A 589 -11.20 12.53 22.32
CA ILE A 589 -11.12 11.06 22.22
C ILE A 589 -12.21 10.42 23.07
N ILE A 590 -12.47 10.97 24.25
CA ILE A 590 -13.59 10.55 25.09
C ILE A 590 -14.89 10.78 24.33
N ASP A 591 -15.20 11.99 23.90
CA ASP A 591 -16.45 12.34 23.19
C ASP A 591 -16.73 11.49 21.93
N GLN A 592 -15.72 10.82 21.35
CA GLN A 592 -15.83 9.98 20.16
C GLN A 592 -16.07 8.51 20.45
N VAL A 593 -15.52 8.04 21.56
CA VAL A 593 -15.65 6.64 21.96
C VAL A 593 -16.85 6.50 22.90
N ASP A 594 -17.06 7.49 23.75
CA ASP A 594 -18.21 7.71 24.63
C ASP A 594 -19.52 7.83 23.80
N GLN A 595 -20.30 6.75 23.79
CA GLN A 595 -21.56 6.63 23.08
C GLN A 595 -22.73 7.16 23.91
N ASP A 596 -22.61 7.19 25.23
CA ASP A 596 -23.68 7.63 26.13
C ASP A 596 -23.55 9.10 26.59
N GLY A 597 -22.41 9.72 26.31
CA GLY A 597 -22.11 11.14 26.54
C GLY A 597 -21.85 11.47 28.01
N ASN A 598 -21.39 10.51 28.81
CA ASN A 598 -21.15 10.68 30.24
C ASN A 598 -19.80 11.37 30.56
N GLY A 599 -18.96 11.62 29.55
CA GLY A 599 -17.66 12.29 29.66
C GLY A 599 -16.53 11.34 30.06
N THR A 600 -16.72 10.04 29.90
CA THR A 600 -15.72 9.00 30.14
C THR A 600 -15.88 7.89 29.10
N ILE A 601 -14.83 7.10 28.87
CA ILE A 601 -14.98 5.92 28.02
C ILE A 601 -15.30 4.74 28.91
N GLU A 602 -16.52 4.25 28.84
CA GLU A 602 -16.91 3.01 29.50
C GLU A 602 -16.32 1.80 28.79
N TYR A 603 -16.28 0.69 29.52
CA TYR A 603 -15.74 -0.55 28.98
C TYR A 603 -16.43 -0.99 27.67
N GLY A 604 -17.75 -0.87 27.57
CA GLY A 604 -18.50 -1.26 26.38
C GLY A 604 -18.12 -0.44 25.13
N GLU A 605 -17.80 0.83 25.34
CA GLU A 605 -17.44 1.81 24.33
C GLU A 605 -16.01 1.60 23.84
N PHE A 606 -15.09 1.38 24.79
CA PHE A 606 -13.72 0.95 24.49
C PHE A 606 -13.71 -0.34 23.66
N VAL A 607 -14.55 -1.31 24.03
CA VAL A 607 -14.71 -2.58 23.31
C VAL A 607 -15.26 -2.35 21.90
N ALA A 608 -16.25 -1.47 21.72
CA ALA A 608 -16.82 -1.13 20.42
C ALA A 608 -15.77 -0.49 19.49
N MET A 609 -14.99 0.47 20.00
CA MET A 609 -13.86 1.06 19.26
C MET A 609 -12.83 0.00 18.83
N MET A 610 -12.43 -0.89 19.75
CA MET A 610 -11.43 -1.93 19.49
C MET A 610 -11.91 -2.99 18.50
N ARG A 611 -13.21 -3.27 18.48
CA ARG A 611 -13.85 -4.20 17.54
C ARG A 611 -14.20 -3.57 16.20
N GLY A 612 -14.08 -2.25 16.07
CA GLY A 612 -14.41 -1.51 14.85
C GLY A 612 -15.90 -1.53 14.59
N LEU A 613 -16.67 -0.83 15.41
CA LEU A 613 -18.03 -0.42 15.06
C LEU A 613 -18.01 1.02 14.53
#